data_AF-A0A2E9K2P0-F1
#
_entry.id   AF-A0A2E9K2P0-F1
#
_cell.length_a   1.000
_cell.length_b   1.000
_cell.length_c   1.000
_cell.angle_alpha   90.00
_cell.angle_beta   90.00
_cell.angle_gamma   90.00
#
_symmetry.space_group_name_H-M   'P 1'
#
loop_
_entity.id
_entity.type
_entity.pdbx_description
1 polymer ?
#
loop_
_entity_poly.entity_id
_entity_poly.type
_entity_poly.pdbx_seq_one_letter_code
_entity_poly.pdbx_strand_id
1 'polypeptide(L)'
;MRKRITSNYVQSGFTLVELVIIIVLLGVLSVVAISRFDDGKGYNEFLLQKRLLSALRHVQMQAMQDTRDGYCHRLNFNYSPSSLNFGPPVATLASASASASCQSGIDFNAASHLRTNNGEMSALEVTMSGYDGNASAPVYIGFNSVGKPLTPGALCASGSGCRISFAGKSTASVCVNSQGFIYEC
;
A
#
# COMPACT_ATOMS: atom_id res chain seq x y z
N MET A 1 5.85 53.28 55.50
CA MET A 1 6.49 53.14 54.17
C MET A 1 7.37 51.87 54.17
N ARG A 2 6.98 50.81 53.47
CA ARG A 2 7.79 49.58 53.31
C ARG A 2 8.47 49.60 51.94
N LYS A 3 9.80 49.58 51.92
CA LYS A 3 10.63 49.62 50.70
C LYS A 3 10.62 48.22 50.07
N ARG A 4 10.11 48.09 48.84
CA ARG A 4 10.21 46.86 48.03
C ARG A 4 11.65 46.72 47.53
N ILE A 5 12.29 45.60 47.82
CA ILE A 5 13.58 45.20 47.23
C ILE A 5 13.24 44.36 45.99
N THR A 6 13.50 44.88 44.80
CA THR A 6 13.47 44.12 43.55
C THR A 6 14.83 43.45 43.35
N SER A 7 14.87 42.12 43.44
CA SER A 7 16.05 41.32 43.13
C SER A 7 16.27 41.30 41.62
N ASN A 8 17.27 42.04 41.12
CA ASN A 8 17.79 41.89 39.77
C ASN A 8 18.68 40.64 39.75
N TYR A 9 18.21 39.56 39.13
CA TYR A 9 19.08 38.42 38.82
C TYR A 9 20.06 38.88 37.73
N VAL A 10 21.34 39.01 38.09
CA VAL A 10 22.43 39.25 37.15
C VAL A 10 22.54 38.01 36.26
N GLN A 11 22.29 38.19 34.95
CA GLN A 11 22.44 37.13 33.97
C GLN A 11 23.94 36.82 33.83
N SER A 12 24.39 35.75 34.50
CA SER A 12 25.73 35.20 34.35
C SER A 12 25.95 34.77 32.90
N GLY A 13 27.04 35.22 32.29
CA GLY A 13 27.48 34.71 30.98
C GLY A 13 27.80 33.22 31.05
N PHE A 14 27.67 32.54 29.91
CA PHE A 14 28.10 31.15 29.73
C PHE A 14 29.63 31.04 29.81
N THR A 15 30.14 29.96 30.40
CA THR A 15 31.57 29.67 30.35
C THR A 15 31.96 29.11 28.97
N LEU A 16 33.22 29.31 28.54
CA LEU A 16 33.70 28.77 27.26
C LEU A 16 33.52 27.25 27.17
N VAL A 17 33.80 26.54 28.27
CA VAL A 17 33.67 25.08 28.36
C VAL A 17 32.21 24.65 28.20
N GLU A 18 31.28 25.38 28.82
CA GLU A 18 29.85 25.08 28.74
C GLU A 18 29.32 25.27 27.32
N LEU A 19 29.77 26.30 26.60
CA LEU A 19 29.42 26.51 25.19
C LEU A 19 29.98 25.39 24.30
N VAL A 20 31.22 24.95 24.54
CA VAL A 20 31.83 23.83 23.79
C VAL A 20 31.07 22.52 24.00
N ILE A 21 30.64 22.24 25.24
CA ILE A 21 29.86 21.03 25.53
C ILE A 21 28.49 21.09 24.84
N ILE A 22 27.83 22.25 24.81
CA ILE A 22 26.54 22.41 24.13
C ILE A 22 26.66 22.15 22.63
N ILE A 23 27.66 22.73 21.95
CA ILE A 23 27.83 22.50 20.50
C ILE A 23 28.13 21.03 20.19
N VAL A 24 28.90 20.33 21.04
CA VAL A 24 29.18 18.90 20.89
C VAL A 24 27.90 18.08 21.09
N LEU A 25 27.12 18.37 22.14
CA LEU A 25 25.85 17.68 22.41
C LEU A 25 24.84 17.90 21.27
N LEU A 26 24.70 19.15 20.78
CA LEU A 26 23.85 19.45 19.64
C LEU A 26 24.34 18.76 18.36
N GLY A 27 25.65 18.65 18.15
CA GLY A 27 26.23 17.92 17.02
C GLY A 27 25.86 16.44 17.03
N VAL A 28 26.01 15.77 18.17
CA VAL A 28 25.64 14.35 18.33
C VAL A 28 24.14 14.15 18.15
N LEU A 29 23.31 14.99 18.77
CA LEU A 29 21.85 14.92 18.63
C LEU A 29 21.39 15.15 17.19
N SER A 30 22.03 16.06 16.45
CA SER A 30 21.67 16.37 15.07
C SER A 30 21.86 15.17 14.14
N VAL A 31 23.00 14.47 14.24
CA VAL A 31 23.27 13.29 13.40
C VAL A 31 22.23 12.18 13.67
N VAL A 32 21.90 11.93 14.93
CA VAL A 32 20.92 10.90 15.31
C VAL A 32 19.50 11.29 14.89
N ALA A 33 19.13 12.56 15.06
CA ALA A 33 17.82 13.07 14.66
C ALA A 33 17.60 12.95 13.15
N ILE A 34 18.56 13.39 12.32
CA ILE A 34 18.44 13.33 10.86
C ILE A 34 18.24 11.90 10.36
N SER A 35 18.98 10.93 10.90
CA SER A 35 18.83 9.52 10.52
C SER A 35 17.48 8.91 10.91
N ARG A 36 16.78 9.46 11.91
CA ARG A 36 15.44 9.03 12.30
C ARG A 36 14.29 9.81 11.66
N PHE A 37 14.54 11.01 11.14
CA PHE A 37 13.54 11.83 10.46
C PHE A 37 13.33 11.44 8.99
N ASP A 38 14.13 10.55 8.41
CA ASP A 38 13.76 9.88 7.14
C ASP A 38 12.67 8.83 7.44
N ASP A 39 11.46 9.34 7.49
CA ASP A 39 10.24 8.80 8.09
C ASP A 39 9.67 7.55 7.39
N GLY A 40 10.47 6.51 7.11
CA GLY A 40 10.01 5.23 6.54
C GLY A 40 9.37 5.29 5.13
N LYS A 41 9.20 6.49 4.57
CA LYS A 41 8.48 6.78 3.33
C LYS A 41 9.09 6.17 2.06
N GLY A 42 10.28 5.56 2.16
CA GLY A 42 10.93 4.86 1.04
C GLY A 42 10.53 3.40 0.88
N TYR A 43 9.71 2.85 1.80
CA TYR A 43 9.33 1.42 1.80
C TYR A 43 7.82 1.18 1.65
N ASN A 44 7.00 2.22 1.65
CA ASN A 44 5.54 2.09 1.62
C ASN A 44 5.05 1.39 0.34
N GLU A 45 5.67 1.67 -0.80
CA GLU A 45 5.36 1.06 -2.09
C GLU A 45 5.68 -0.43 -2.09
N PHE A 46 6.79 -0.83 -1.47
CA PHE A 46 7.17 -2.23 -1.32
C PHE A 46 6.26 -2.99 -0.36
N LEU A 47 5.79 -2.35 0.72
CA LEU A 47 4.80 -2.93 1.61
C LEU A 47 3.49 -3.24 0.86
N LEU A 48 3.01 -2.29 0.05
CA LEU A 48 1.81 -2.46 -0.76
C LEU A 48 2.02 -3.49 -1.89
N GLN A 49 3.19 -3.51 -2.52
CA GLN A 49 3.59 -4.53 -3.50
C GLN A 49 3.49 -5.93 -2.90
N LYS A 50 4.11 -6.17 -1.74
CA LYS A 50 4.08 -7.48 -1.06
C LYS A 50 2.66 -7.87 -0.64
N ARG A 51 1.86 -6.91 -0.16
CA ARG A 51 0.45 -7.16 0.19
C ARG A 51 -0.36 -7.56 -1.04
N LEU A 52 -0.25 -6.81 -2.14
CA LEU A 52 -0.95 -7.14 -3.39
C LEU A 52 -0.49 -8.49 -3.95
N LEU A 53 0.82 -8.77 -3.94
CA LEU A 53 1.39 -10.04 -4.36
C LEU A 53 0.79 -11.22 -3.59
N SER A 54 0.72 -11.10 -2.26
CA SER A 54 0.11 -12.11 -1.40
C SER A 54 -1.39 -12.25 -1.66
N ALA A 55 -2.11 -11.14 -1.85
CA ALA A 55 -3.54 -11.13 -2.09
C ALA A 55 -3.90 -11.79 -3.43
N LEU A 56 -3.19 -11.46 -4.51
CA LEU A 56 -3.39 -12.07 -5.83
C LEU A 56 -3.12 -13.58 -5.80
N ARG A 57 -2.03 -14.01 -5.15
CA ARG A 57 -1.72 -15.44 -4.99
C ARG A 57 -2.78 -16.17 -4.17
N HIS A 58 -3.30 -15.53 -3.12
CA HIS A 58 -4.39 -16.09 -2.33
C HIS A 58 -5.63 -16.33 -3.18
N VAL A 59 -6.07 -15.32 -3.96
CA VAL A 59 -7.24 -15.43 -4.83
C VAL A 59 -7.01 -16.44 -5.96
N GLN A 60 -5.80 -16.52 -6.52
CA GLN A 60 -5.45 -17.53 -7.53
C GLN A 60 -5.56 -18.94 -6.96
N MET A 61 -4.98 -19.18 -5.77
CA MET A 61 -5.09 -20.46 -5.08
C MET A 61 -6.54 -20.79 -4.76
N GLN A 62 -7.33 -19.80 -4.33
CA GLN A 62 -8.76 -20.00 -4.09
C GLN A 62 -9.48 -20.45 -5.36
N ALA A 63 -9.21 -19.84 -6.51
CA ALA A 63 -9.81 -20.22 -7.79
C ALA A 63 -9.46 -21.66 -8.21
N MET A 64 -8.23 -22.10 -7.93
CA MET A 64 -7.76 -23.45 -8.27
C MET A 64 -8.30 -24.53 -7.30
N GLN A 65 -8.75 -24.15 -6.11
CA GLN A 65 -9.29 -25.08 -5.10
C GLN A 65 -10.81 -25.07 -5.03
N ASP A 66 -11.44 -23.97 -5.43
CA ASP A 66 -12.90 -23.79 -5.43
C ASP A 66 -13.36 -23.56 -6.87
N THR A 67 -13.85 -24.60 -7.52
CA THR A 67 -14.27 -24.57 -8.93
C THR A 67 -15.78 -24.54 -9.08
N ARG A 68 -16.50 -23.98 -8.10
CA ARG A 68 -17.95 -23.82 -8.17
C ARG A 68 -18.32 -22.85 -9.30
N ASP A 69 -19.31 -23.23 -10.11
CA ASP A 69 -19.71 -22.43 -11.26
C ASP A 69 -20.38 -21.11 -10.84
N GLY A 70 -20.16 -20.05 -11.63
CA GLY A 70 -20.67 -18.70 -11.41
C GLY A 70 -20.00 -17.89 -10.29
N TYR A 71 -19.09 -18.47 -9.51
CA TYR A 71 -18.29 -17.74 -8.52
C TYR A 71 -17.09 -17.05 -9.15
N CYS A 72 -16.85 -15.79 -8.76
CA CYS A 72 -15.69 -15.03 -9.19
C CYS A 72 -14.62 -15.01 -8.09
N HIS A 73 -13.43 -15.50 -8.43
CA HIS A 73 -12.23 -15.39 -7.60
C HIS A 73 -11.41 -14.21 -8.12
N ARG A 74 -11.60 -13.02 -7.52
CA ARG A 74 -10.94 -11.80 -8.00
C ARG A 74 -10.62 -10.77 -6.92
N LEU A 75 -9.66 -9.91 -7.24
CA LEU A 75 -9.42 -8.63 -6.57
C LEU A 75 -9.93 -7.50 -7.46
N ASN A 76 -10.65 -6.56 -6.86
CA ASN A 76 -11.08 -5.33 -7.50
C ASN A 76 -10.10 -4.20 -7.17
N PHE A 77 -10.02 -3.22 -8.08
CA PHE A 77 -9.13 -2.06 -7.97
C PHE A 77 -9.93 -0.77 -8.17
N ASN A 78 -9.73 0.19 -7.28
CA ASN A 78 -10.26 1.54 -7.38
C ASN A 78 -9.09 2.51 -7.56
N TYR A 79 -9.10 3.25 -8.68
CA TYR A 79 -8.09 4.23 -9.07
C TYR A 79 -8.52 5.68 -8.80
N SER A 80 -9.64 5.90 -8.11
CA SER A 80 -10.10 7.24 -7.76
C SER A 80 -9.11 7.91 -6.80
N PRO A 81 -8.64 9.13 -7.08
CA PRO A 81 -7.57 9.79 -6.29
C PRO A 81 -7.86 9.91 -4.79
N SER A 82 -9.13 10.01 -4.40
CA SER A 82 -9.57 10.14 -3.01
C SER A 82 -9.93 8.81 -2.33
N SER A 83 -9.94 7.70 -3.07
CA SER A 83 -10.34 6.38 -2.59
C SER A 83 -9.56 5.26 -3.28
N LEU A 84 -8.25 5.45 -3.42
CA LEU A 84 -7.34 4.43 -3.93
C LEU A 84 -7.36 3.20 -3.02
N ASN A 85 -7.84 2.08 -3.55
CA ASN A 85 -7.83 0.82 -2.82
C ASN A 85 -7.91 -0.40 -3.75
N PHE A 86 -7.48 -1.54 -3.20
CA PHE A 86 -7.72 -2.84 -3.80
C PHE A 86 -8.26 -3.79 -2.73
N GLY A 87 -8.99 -4.82 -3.15
CA GLY A 87 -9.49 -5.84 -2.24
C GLY A 87 -10.49 -6.78 -2.89
N PRO A 88 -10.89 -7.85 -2.19
CA PRO A 88 -11.89 -8.77 -2.70
C PRO A 88 -13.30 -8.15 -2.62
N PRO A 89 -14.23 -8.57 -3.49
CA PRO A 89 -15.62 -8.10 -3.46
C PRO A 89 -16.43 -8.58 -2.26
N VAL A 90 -15.97 -9.64 -1.60
CA VAL A 90 -16.60 -10.23 -0.41
C VAL A 90 -15.53 -10.67 0.57
N ALA A 91 -15.80 -10.57 1.88
CA ALA A 91 -14.86 -10.97 2.92
C ALA A 91 -14.62 -12.49 2.95
N THR A 92 -15.65 -13.29 2.70
CA THR A 92 -15.53 -14.76 2.61
C THR A 92 -16.37 -15.31 1.46
N LEU A 93 -15.80 -16.21 0.66
CA LEU A 93 -16.52 -16.88 -0.44
C LEU A 93 -17.45 -18.00 0.04
N ALA A 94 -17.29 -18.48 1.28
CA ALA A 94 -18.10 -19.56 1.84
C ALA A 94 -19.55 -19.12 2.10
N SER A 95 -19.74 -17.89 2.58
CA SER A 95 -21.06 -17.32 2.87
C SER A 95 -21.58 -16.38 1.77
N ALA A 96 -20.80 -16.16 0.71
CA ALA A 96 -21.19 -15.29 -0.39
C ALA A 96 -22.05 -16.01 -1.43
N SER A 97 -22.98 -15.29 -2.05
CA SER A 97 -23.61 -15.73 -3.29
C SER A 97 -22.63 -15.60 -4.46
N ALA A 98 -22.86 -16.39 -5.51
CA ALA A 98 -22.13 -16.28 -6.78
C ALA A 98 -22.12 -14.83 -7.31
N SER A 99 -23.29 -14.18 -7.35
CA SER A 99 -23.42 -12.79 -7.82
C SER A 99 -22.66 -11.77 -6.95
N ALA A 100 -22.59 -11.97 -5.63
CA ALA A 100 -21.86 -11.10 -4.71
C ALA A 100 -20.34 -11.18 -4.96
N SER A 101 -19.82 -12.39 -5.18
CA SER A 101 -18.39 -12.59 -5.51
C SER A 101 -17.98 -11.91 -6.82
N CYS A 102 -18.94 -11.58 -7.69
CA CYS A 102 -18.73 -10.92 -8.96
C CYS A 102 -19.11 -9.43 -8.96
N GLN A 103 -19.26 -8.78 -7.80
CA GLN A 103 -19.50 -7.33 -7.70
C GLN A 103 -18.21 -6.50 -7.82
N SER A 104 -18.31 -5.24 -8.23
CA SER A 104 -17.16 -4.33 -8.42
C SER A 104 -16.68 -3.64 -7.14
N GLY A 105 -17.48 -3.67 -6.07
CA GLY A 105 -17.12 -3.09 -4.77
C GLY A 105 -15.98 -3.84 -4.07
N ILE A 106 -15.42 -3.23 -3.04
CA ILE A 106 -14.40 -3.86 -2.17
C ILE A 106 -15.01 -4.04 -0.79
N ASP A 107 -14.94 -5.25 -0.24
CA ASP A 107 -15.40 -5.54 1.11
C ASP A 107 -14.32 -5.20 2.13
N PHE A 108 -14.50 -4.07 2.81
CA PHE A 108 -13.58 -3.61 3.86
C PHE A 108 -13.64 -4.43 5.16
N ASN A 109 -14.49 -5.46 5.25
CA ASN A 109 -14.44 -6.45 6.34
C ASN A 109 -13.51 -7.63 6.02
N ALA A 110 -13.01 -7.76 4.78
CA ALA A 110 -12.03 -8.77 4.44
C ALA A 110 -10.75 -8.61 5.29
N ALA A 111 -9.96 -9.67 5.41
CA ALA A 111 -8.71 -9.60 6.17
C ALA A 111 -7.76 -8.53 5.60
N SER A 112 -7.11 -7.76 6.48
CA SER A 112 -6.28 -6.59 6.10
C SER A 112 -5.09 -6.91 5.20
N HIS A 113 -4.66 -8.17 5.12
CA HIS A 113 -3.60 -8.60 4.20
C HIS A 113 -4.09 -8.86 2.77
N LEU A 114 -5.41 -8.90 2.53
CA LEU A 114 -6.02 -9.09 1.21
C LEU A 114 -6.49 -7.79 0.56
N ARG A 115 -6.43 -6.67 1.29
CA ARG A 115 -6.97 -5.38 0.85
C ARG A 115 -6.22 -4.19 1.43
N THR A 116 -6.53 -3.01 0.93
CA THR A 116 -6.19 -1.74 1.59
C THR A 116 -7.44 -1.11 2.21
N ASN A 117 -7.25 -0.31 3.26
CA ASN A 117 -8.32 0.51 3.83
C ASN A 117 -8.55 1.75 2.97
N ASN A 118 -9.74 2.33 3.08
CA ASN A 118 -10.01 3.63 2.47
C ASN A 118 -9.07 4.71 3.04
N GLY A 119 -8.40 5.47 2.17
CA GLY A 119 -7.44 6.49 2.55
C GLY A 119 -6.05 5.99 2.98
N GLU A 120 -5.83 4.68 3.09
CA GLU A 120 -4.52 4.11 3.49
C GLU A 120 -3.41 4.57 2.55
N MET A 121 -3.61 4.43 1.24
CA MET A 121 -2.59 4.77 0.25
C MET A 121 -2.30 6.28 0.21
N SER A 122 -3.32 7.11 0.42
CA SER A 122 -3.15 8.56 0.50
C SER A 122 -2.38 8.98 1.76
N ALA A 123 -2.65 8.35 2.91
CA ALA A 123 -1.90 8.59 4.14
C ALA A 123 -0.43 8.17 4.03
N LEU A 124 -0.13 7.21 3.16
CA LEU A 124 1.22 6.76 2.84
C LEU A 124 1.90 7.58 1.72
N GLU A 125 1.21 8.57 1.14
CA GLU A 125 1.67 9.34 -0.02
C GLU A 125 1.97 8.46 -1.26
N VAL A 126 1.24 7.35 -1.43
CA VAL A 126 1.40 6.39 -2.53
C VAL A 126 0.21 6.44 -3.48
N THR A 127 0.50 6.49 -4.78
CA THR A 127 -0.48 6.37 -5.86
C THR A 127 -0.52 4.95 -6.43
N MET A 128 -1.65 4.56 -7.03
CA MET A 128 -1.80 3.28 -7.74
C MET A 128 -2.09 3.53 -9.21
N SER A 129 -1.45 2.78 -10.08
CA SER A 129 -1.79 2.72 -11.51
C SER A 129 -1.80 1.27 -12.00
N GLY A 130 -2.50 1.04 -13.10
CA GLY A 130 -2.66 -0.29 -13.68
C GLY A 130 -2.47 -0.26 -15.19
N TYR A 131 -1.97 -1.37 -15.73
CA TYR A 131 -1.77 -1.60 -17.15
C TYR A 131 -2.18 -3.03 -17.49
N ASP A 132 -3.03 -3.21 -18.49
CA ASP A 132 -3.62 -4.51 -18.83
C ASP A 132 -3.12 -5.18 -20.11
N GLY A 133 -1.98 -4.71 -20.63
CA GLY A 133 -1.46 -5.14 -21.94
C GLY A 133 -1.82 -4.17 -23.07
N ASN A 134 -2.84 -3.32 -22.88
CA ASN A 134 -3.33 -2.34 -23.87
C ASN A 134 -3.44 -0.91 -23.31
N ALA A 135 -2.64 -0.57 -22.30
CA ALA A 135 -2.60 0.77 -21.68
C ALA A 135 -3.83 1.19 -20.88
N SER A 136 -4.71 0.25 -20.50
CA SER A 136 -5.82 0.52 -19.58
C SER A 136 -5.57 -0.05 -18.20
N ALA A 137 -6.16 0.58 -17.17
CA ALA A 137 -6.07 0.09 -15.81
C ALA A 137 -7.12 -0.99 -15.57
N PRO A 138 -6.74 -2.24 -15.21
CA PRO A 138 -7.71 -3.30 -14.96
C PRO A 138 -8.49 -2.98 -13.68
N VAL A 139 -9.82 -2.92 -13.79
CA VAL A 139 -10.73 -2.69 -12.65
C VAL A 139 -10.86 -3.91 -11.74
N TYR A 140 -10.49 -5.09 -12.23
CA TYR A 140 -10.29 -6.29 -11.42
C TYR A 140 -9.24 -7.19 -12.08
N ILE A 141 -8.62 -8.05 -11.29
CA ILE A 141 -7.85 -9.21 -11.73
C ILE A 141 -8.38 -10.42 -10.98
N GLY A 142 -8.95 -11.35 -11.72
CA GLY A 142 -9.40 -12.64 -11.21
C GLY A 142 -8.66 -13.81 -11.84
N PHE A 143 -9.03 -15.02 -11.46
CA PHE A 143 -8.44 -16.24 -11.98
C PHE A 143 -9.50 -17.30 -12.25
N ASN A 144 -9.28 -18.13 -13.27
CA ASN A 144 -10.08 -19.33 -13.49
C ASN A 144 -9.51 -20.54 -12.71
N SER A 145 -10.16 -21.70 -12.84
CA SER A 145 -9.77 -22.94 -12.14
C SER A 145 -8.39 -23.50 -12.50
N VAL A 146 -7.77 -23.02 -13.57
CA VAL A 146 -6.39 -23.38 -13.97
C VAL A 146 -5.38 -22.28 -13.64
N GLY A 147 -5.79 -21.24 -12.92
CA GLY A 147 -4.91 -20.17 -12.48
C GLY A 147 -4.58 -19.13 -13.55
N LYS A 148 -5.26 -19.14 -14.71
CA LYS A 148 -5.09 -18.12 -15.76
C LYS A 148 -5.81 -16.82 -15.36
N PRO A 149 -5.22 -15.63 -15.59
CA PRO A 149 -5.85 -14.37 -15.21
C PRO A 149 -7.13 -14.12 -16.03
N LEU A 150 -8.12 -13.55 -15.36
CA LEU A 150 -9.38 -13.08 -15.93
C LEU A 150 -9.51 -11.59 -15.65
N THR A 151 -9.69 -10.80 -16.71
CA THR A 151 -9.94 -9.36 -16.65
C THR A 151 -11.02 -8.98 -17.65
N PRO A 152 -11.60 -7.76 -17.56
CA PRO A 152 -12.48 -7.26 -18.60
C PRO A 152 -11.80 -7.39 -19.98
N GLY A 153 -12.52 -7.99 -20.94
CA GLY A 153 -11.99 -8.22 -22.29
C GLY A 153 -10.82 -9.21 -22.39
N ALA A 154 -10.48 -9.94 -21.32
CA ALA A 154 -9.39 -10.92 -21.26
C ALA A 154 -7.99 -10.36 -21.63
N LEU A 155 -7.76 -9.08 -21.36
CA LEU A 155 -6.57 -8.35 -21.84
C LEU A 155 -5.26 -8.85 -21.21
N CYS A 156 -5.21 -9.13 -19.89
CA CYS A 156 -4.00 -9.72 -19.29
C CYS A 156 -3.66 -11.07 -19.92
N ALA A 157 -4.69 -11.85 -20.24
CA ALA A 157 -4.62 -13.25 -20.61
C ALA A 157 -4.30 -13.46 -22.10
N SER A 158 -4.55 -12.43 -22.91
CA SER A 158 -4.35 -12.42 -24.37
C SER A 158 -3.22 -11.48 -24.81
N GLY A 159 -2.77 -10.56 -23.94
CA GLY A 159 -1.68 -9.62 -24.18
C GLY A 159 -0.37 -10.01 -23.48
N SER A 160 0.42 -8.99 -23.12
CA SER A 160 1.72 -9.13 -22.43
C SER A 160 1.60 -9.37 -20.92
N GLY A 161 0.39 -9.52 -20.40
CA GLY A 161 0.10 -9.58 -18.97
C GLY A 161 -0.38 -8.23 -18.41
N CYS A 162 -0.58 -8.22 -17.09
CA CYS A 162 -1.01 -7.05 -16.34
C CYS A 162 0.06 -6.58 -15.37
N ARG A 163 0.12 -5.28 -15.13
CA ARG A 163 1.00 -4.64 -14.16
C ARG A 163 0.21 -3.69 -13.29
N ILE A 164 0.33 -3.81 -11.98
CA ILE A 164 -0.13 -2.80 -11.01
C ILE A 164 1.11 -2.14 -10.42
N SER A 165 1.16 -0.81 -10.43
CA SER A 165 2.29 -0.04 -9.95
C SER A 165 1.89 0.83 -8.77
N PHE A 166 2.75 0.87 -7.76
CA PHE A 166 2.67 1.76 -6.61
C PHE A 166 3.79 2.78 -6.73
N ALA A 167 3.45 4.07 -6.73
CA ALA A 167 4.41 5.15 -6.91
C ALA A 167 4.29 6.22 -5.81
N GLY A 168 5.42 6.55 -5.19
CA GLY A 168 5.60 7.60 -4.18
C GLY A 168 7.02 8.15 -4.27
N LYS A 169 7.87 7.90 -3.26
CA LYS A 169 9.31 8.19 -3.32
C LYS A 169 10.08 7.22 -4.22
N SER A 170 9.57 5.98 -4.33
CA SER A 170 10.06 4.96 -5.26
C SER A 170 8.90 4.41 -6.07
N THR A 171 9.17 3.47 -6.97
CA THR A 171 8.14 2.72 -7.69
C THR A 171 8.36 1.23 -7.51
N ALA A 172 7.32 0.53 -7.08
CA ALA A 172 7.29 -0.93 -6.97
C ALA A 172 6.08 -1.45 -7.74
N SER A 173 6.18 -2.60 -8.40
CA SER A 173 5.06 -3.13 -9.21
C SER A 173 4.86 -4.63 -9.03
N VAL A 174 3.63 -5.07 -9.27
CA VAL A 174 3.26 -6.48 -9.33
C VAL A 174 2.79 -6.78 -10.73
N CYS A 175 3.40 -7.78 -11.35
CA CYS A 175 3.05 -8.26 -12.67
C CYS A 175 2.35 -9.61 -12.60
N VAL A 176 1.36 -9.81 -13.47
CA VAL A 176 0.69 -11.07 -13.73
C VAL A 176 0.83 -11.37 -15.22
N ASN A 177 1.60 -12.40 -15.59
CA ASN A 177 1.73 -12.73 -17.01
C ASN A 177 0.44 -13.37 -17.56
N SER A 178 0.39 -13.59 -18.88
CA SER A 178 -0.79 -14.17 -19.56
C SER A 178 -1.14 -15.60 -19.12
N GLN A 179 -0.21 -16.31 -18.49
CA GLN A 179 -0.40 -17.66 -17.94
C GLN A 179 -0.73 -17.67 -16.44
N GLY A 180 -0.75 -16.51 -15.78
CA GLY A 180 -1.07 -16.39 -14.35
C GLY A 180 0.11 -16.48 -13.40
N PHE A 181 1.34 -16.40 -13.87
CA PHE A 181 2.48 -16.24 -12.99
C PHE A 181 2.50 -14.82 -12.39
N ILE A 182 2.49 -14.73 -11.06
CA ILE A 182 2.45 -13.47 -10.29
C ILE A 182 3.83 -13.21 -9.66
N TYR A 183 4.43 -12.08 -10.00
CA TYR A 183 5.80 -11.73 -9.61
C TYR A 183 6.01 -10.23 -9.48
N GLU A 184 7.18 -9.86 -8.95
CA GLU A 184 7.60 -8.49 -8.73
C GLU A 184 8.32 -7.95 -9.97
N CYS A 185 7.92 -6.76 -10.39
CA CYS A 185 8.44 -6.00 -11.53
C CYS A 185 8.39 -4.49 -11.17
#